data_AF-A0A4V1Z2I2-F1
#
_entry.id   AF-A0A4V1Z2I2-F1
#
_cell.length_a   1.000
_cell.length_b   1.000
_cell.length_c   1.000
_cell.angle_alpha   90.00
_cell.angle_beta   90.00
_cell.angle_gamma   90.00
#
_symmetry.space_group_name_H-M   'P 1'
#
loop_
_entity.id
_entity.type
_entity.pdbx_description
1 polymer ?
#
loop_
_entity_poly.entity_id
_entity_poly.type
_entity_poly.pdbx_seq_one_letter_code
_entity_poly.pdbx_strand_id
1 'polypeptide(L)'
;MAGSEDVGGSVPQTVHAEVLEELRLTRLELAKAREDLEAEAEKVAKLRRGRAKADREADILAKALSDALVRHTRQRLKGRRARLTDRKLPSSTEWTQVSLLRQSLYFWPGWYLRKNLDVAEAGIEPALHFLRNGYREDRDPSPNFVLRRYLRSHSDLEGASVNPLVHALESGDAPPVKHKRKKLHS
;
A
#
# COMPACT_ATOMS: atom_id res chain seq x y z
N MET A 1 -42.85 -87.92 39.38
CA MET A 1 -42.06 -86.77 39.85
C MET A 1 -40.61 -87.00 39.47
N ALA A 2 -40.01 -85.99 38.83
CA ALA A 2 -38.57 -85.70 38.72
C ALA A 2 -37.67 -86.62 37.88
N GLY A 3 -36.76 -85.97 37.15
CA GLY A 3 -35.66 -86.58 36.41
C GLY A 3 -35.32 -85.79 35.14
N SER A 4 -35.22 -84.46 35.18
CA SER A 4 -33.92 -83.76 35.13
C SER A 4 -33.07 -84.15 33.92
N GLU A 5 -33.37 -83.54 32.77
CA GLU A 5 -32.46 -83.49 31.63
C GLU A 5 -31.35 -82.47 31.92
N ASP A 6 -30.27 -82.97 32.52
CA ASP A 6 -29.02 -82.25 32.65
C ASP A 6 -28.29 -82.29 31.29
N VAL A 7 -28.56 -81.28 30.46
CA VAL A 7 -27.80 -81.06 29.21
C VAL A 7 -26.49 -80.35 29.57
N GLY A 8 -25.64 -81.07 30.31
CA GLY A 8 -24.27 -80.68 30.62
C GLY A 8 -23.35 -80.98 29.45
N GLY A 9 -23.43 -80.16 28.39
CA GLY A 9 -22.46 -80.19 27.28
C GLY A 9 -21.08 -79.77 27.78
N SER A 10 -20.26 -80.75 28.20
CA SER A 10 -18.86 -80.53 28.60
C SER A 10 -18.05 -80.08 27.39
N VAL A 11 -17.78 -78.78 27.30
CA VAL A 11 -16.84 -78.22 26.32
C VAL A 11 -15.47 -78.89 26.54
N PRO A 12 -14.80 -79.41 25.49
CA PRO A 12 -13.49 -80.01 25.64
C PRO A 12 -12.51 -78.99 26.24
N GLN A 13 -11.79 -79.37 27.29
CA GLN A 13 -10.86 -78.47 28.01
C GLN A 13 -9.83 -77.80 27.08
N THR A 14 -9.52 -78.43 25.94
CA THR A 14 -8.68 -77.90 24.86
C THR A 14 -9.24 -76.65 24.19
N VAL A 15 -10.54 -76.62 23.88
CA VAL A 15 -11.19 -75.46 23.24
C VAL A 15 -11.22 -74.27 24.21
N HIS A 16 -11.44 -74.53 25.50
CA HIS A 16 -11.38 -73.50 26.53
C HIS A 16 -9.97 -72.91 26.68
N ALA A 17 -8.93 -73.74 26.57
CA ALA A 17 -7.54 -73.28 26.64
C ALA A 17 -7.13 -72.42 25.44
N GLU A 18 -7.57 -72.77 24.23
CA GLU A 18 -7.32 -72.00 23.00
C GLU A 18 -7.97 -70.61 23.07
N VAL A 19 -9.24 -70.54 23.45
CA VAL A 19 -9.98 -69.27 23.61
C VAL A 19 -9.33 -68.38 24.67
N LEU A 20 -8.78 -68.96 25.75
CA LEU A 20 -8.04 -68.22 26.76
C LEU A 20 -6.71 -67.66 26.24
N GLU A 21 -5.99 -68.41 25.40
CA GLU A 21 -4.74 -67.91 24.81
C GLU A 21 -5.01 -66.84 23.75
N GLU A 22 -6.04 -67.00 22.92
CA GLU A 22 -6.49 -65.92 22.01
C GLU A 22 -6.91 -64.67 22.77
N LEU A 23 -7.66 -64.82 23.86
CA LEU A 23 -8.02 -63.70 24.73
C LEU A 23 -6.78 -63.04 25.37
N ARG A 24 -5.75 -63.82 25.70
CA ARG A 24 -4.48 -63.31 26.23
C ARG A 24 -3.72 -62.51 25.17
N LEU A 25 -3.62 -63.02 23.96
CA LEU A 25 -2.95 -62.36 22.83
C LEU A 25 -3.65 -61.07 22.43
N THR A 26 -4.97 -61.08 22.29
CA THR A 26 -5.76 -59.88 21.98
C THR A 26 -5.66 -58.81 23.08
N ARG A 27 -5.61 -59.21 24.36
CA ARG A 27 -5.35 -58.27 25.47
C ARG A 27 -3.96 -57.64 25.39
N LEU A 28 -2.95 -58.39 24.98
CA LEU A 28 -1.58 -57.88 24.78
C LEU A 28 -1.52 -56.91 23.59
N GLU A 29 -2.14 -57.26 22.47
CA GLU A 29 -2.23 -56.39 21.29
C GLU A 29 -2.97 -55.09 21.62
N LEU A 30 -4.09 -55.18 22.35
CA LEU A 30 -4.84 -54.02 22.81
C LEU A 30 -4.02 -53.13 23.74
N ALA A 31 -3.22 -53.73 24.64
CA ALA A 31 -2.33 -52.98 25.52
C ALA A 31 -1.27 -52.21 24.72
N LYS A 32 -0.64 -52.85 23.74
CA LYS A 32 0.34 -52.20 22.85
C LYS A 32 -0.28 -51.07 22.03
N ALA A 33 -1.45 -51.30 21.43
CA ALA A 33 -2.16 -50.29 20.66
C ALA A 33 -2.56 -49.06 21.52
N ARG A 34 -2.85 -49.27 22.80
CA ARG A 34 -3.11 -48.16 23.75
C ARG A 34 -1.85 -47.36 24.04
N GLU A 35 -0.72 -48.02 24.25
CA GLU A 35 0.57 -47.34 24.46
C GLU A 35 0.98 -46.50 23.23
N ASP A 36 0.83 -47.06 22.02
CA ASP A 36 1.09 -46.33 20.78
C ASP A 36 0.15 -45.12 20.63
N LEU A 37 -1.13 -45.27 20.98
CA LEU A 37 -2.11 -44.18 20.95
C LEU A 37 -1.75 -43.07 21.95
N GLU A 38 -1.29 -43.42 23.15
CA GLU A 38 -0.83 -42.47 24.16
C GLU A 38 0.42 -41.72 23.69
N ALA A 39 1.39 -42.41 23.09
CA ALA A 39 2.57 -41.80 22.52
C ALA A 39 2.25 -40.81 21.38
N GLU A 40 1.32 -41.18 20.48
CA GLU A 40 0.86 -40.27 19.42
C GLU A 40 0.06 -39.09 19.98
N ALA A 41 -0.78 -39.30 21.00
CA ALA A 41 -1.50 -38.23 21.66
C ALA A 41 -0.55 -37.20 22.28
N GLU A 42 0.58 -37.65 22.86
CA GLU A 42 1.60 -36.76 23.41
C GLU A 42 2.34 -35.96 22.33
N LYS A 43 2.68 -36.59 21.18
CA LYS A 43 3.24 -35.87 20.02
C LYS A 43 2.28 -34.80 19.50
N VAL A 44 0.99 -35.14 19.35
CA VAL A 44 -0.05 -34.20 18.92
C VAL A 44 -0.19 -33.05 19.93
N ALA A 45 -0.16 -33.34 21.23
CA ALA A 45 -0.21 -32.32 22.26
C ALA A 45 0.99 -31.35 22.18
N LYS A 46 2.20 -31.87 21.94
CA LYS A 46 3.41 -31.04 21.75
C LYS A 46 3.30 -30.14 20.51
N LEU A 47 2.85 -30.68 19.39
CA LEU A 47 2.65 -29.92 18.15
C LEU A 47 1.59 -28.83 18.33
N ARG A 48 0.47 -29.13 19.01
CA ARG A 48 -0.58 -28.15 19.31
C ARG A 48 -0.05 -26.99 20.16
N ARG A 49 0.77 -27.27 21.18
CA ARG A 49 1.42 -26.22 21.99
C ARG A 49 2.35 -25.35 21.13
N GLY A 50 3.13 -25.95 20.24
CA GLY A 50 4.00 -25.24 19.31
C GLY A 50 3.22 -24.31 18.37
N ARG A 51 2.14 -24.82 17.76
CA ARG A 51 1.25 -24.04 16.89
C ARG A 51 0.63 -22.85 17.64
N ALA A 52 0.10 -23.07 18.84
CA ALA A 52 -0.50 -22.00 19.65
C ALA A 52 0.51 -20.89 20.00
N LYS A 53 1.80 -21.23 20.17
CA LYS A 53 2.86 -20.22 20.36
C LYS A 53 3.09 -19.40 19.09
N ALA A 54 3.20 -20.07 17.94
CA ALA A 54 3.40 -19.41 16.66
C ALA A 54 2.22 -18.48 16.29
N ASP A 55 0.98 -18.92 16.55
CA ASP A 55 -0.22 -18.12 16.30
C ASP A 55 -0.20 -16.81 17.14
N ARG A 56 0.20 -16.90 18.42
CA ARG A 56 0.36 -15.70 19.28
C ARG A 56 1.43 -14.74 18.76
N GLU A 57 2.56 -15.27 18.29
CA GLU A 57 3.63 -14.45 17.70
C GLU A 57 3.15 -13.75 16.42
N ALA A 58 2.39 -14.46 15.57
CA ALA A 58 1.79 -13.89 14.36
C ALA A 58 0.81 -12.76 14.69
N ASP A 59 -0.05 -12.93 15.70
CA ASP A 59 -1.01 -11.90 16.13
C ASP A 59 -0.29 -10.63 16.64
N ILE A 60 0.80 -10.80 17.40
CA ILE A 60 1.61 -9.69 17.89
C ILE A 60 2.24 -8.92 16.71
N LEU A 61 2.83 -9.65 15.76
CA LEU A 61 3.44 -9.04 14.57
C LEU A 61 2.41 -8.34 13.68
N ALA A 62 1.24 -8.94 13.47
CA ALA A 62 0.15 -8.35 12.71
C ALA A 62 -0.34 -7.04 13.34
N LYS A 63 -0.49 -7.01 14.68
CA LYS A 63 -0.85 -5.81 15.42
C LYS A 63 0.23 -4.73 15.32
N ALA A 64 1.49 -5.10 15.51
CA ALA A 64 2.61 -4.17 15.40
C ALA A 64 2.73 -3.55 13.98
N LEU A 65 2.52 -4.36 12.94
CA LEU A 65 2.51 -3.91 11.55
C LEU A 65 1.32 -2.98 11.28
N SER A 66 0.13 -3.34 11.74
CA SER A 66 -1.07 -2.49 11.65
C SER A 66 -0.82 -1.14 12.32
N ASP A 67 -0.31 -1.14 13.55
CA ASP A 67 0.01 0.08 14.29
C ASP A 67 1.08 0.91 13.57
N ALA A 68 2.09 0.27 12.99
CA ALA A 68 3.12 0.95 12.21
C ALA A 68 2.56 1.60 10.94
N LEU A 69 1.67 0.89 10.21
CA LEU A 69 0.97 1.42 9.05
C LEU A 69 0.05 2.58 9.42
N VAL A 70 -0.69 2.47 10.53
CA VAL A 70 -1.53 3.55 11.06
C VAL A 70 -0.69 4.76 11.48
N ARG A 71 0.48 4.55 12.12
CA ARG A 71 1.41 5.65 12.46
C ARG A 71 1.96 6.31 11.21
N HIS A 72 2.45 5.54 10.24
CA HIS A 72 3.00 6.04 8.99
C HIS A 72 1.96 6.83 8.19
N THR A 73 0.74 6.30 8.05
CA THR A 73 -0.36 7.01 7.39
C THR A 73 -0.78 8.26 8.16
N ARG A 74 -0.88 8.20 9.50
CA ARG A 74 -1.21 9.36 10.34
C ARG A 74 -0.12 10.43 10.29
N GLN A 75 1.16 10.07 10.21
CA GLN A 75 2.28 11.02 10.11
C GLN A 75 2.27 11.73 8.75
N ARG A 76 2.01 11.00 7.64
CA ARG A 76 1.78 11.58 6.31
C ARG A 76 0.54 12.48 6.27
N LEU A 77 -0.54 12.08 6.95
CA LEU A 77 -1.78 12.86 7.00
C LEU A 77 -1.72 14.06 7.95
N LYS A 78 -0.96 14.01 9.05
CA LYS A 78 -0.71 15.18 9.93
C LYS A 78 0.03 16.28 9.16
N GLY A 79 1.01 15.91 8.33
CA GLY A 79 1.65 16.82 7.39
C GLY A 79 0.71 17.38 6.31
N ARG A 80 -0.34 16.65 5.92
CA ARG A 80 -1.36 17.13 4.96
C ARG A 80 -2.44 17.99 5.61
N ARG A 81 -2.91 17.66 6.83
CA ARG A 81 -4.01 18.38 7.51
C ARG A 81 -3.60 19.76 7.98
N ALA A 82 -2.41 19.91 8.58
CA ALA A 82 -1.90 21.23 8.97
C ALA A 82 -1.69 22.17 7.76
N ARG A 83 -1.54 21.61 6.55
CA ARG A 83 -1.33 22.34 5.29
C ARG A 83 -2.60 22.51 4.44
N LEU A 84 -3.69 21.80 4.77
CA LEU A 84 -4.99 21.95 4.10
C LEU A 84 -5.83 23.06 4.71
N THR A 85 -5.68 23.34 6.01
CA THR A 85 -6.43 24.38 6.71
C THR A 85 -5.92 25.79 6.46
N ASP A 86 -4.72 25.95 5.90
CA ASP A 86 -4.14 27.24 5.49
C ASP A 86 -4.21 27.48 3.96
N ARG A 87 -4.82 26.54 3.23
CA ARG A 87 -4.85 26.56 1.76
C ARG A 87 -6.08 27.33 1.29
N LYS A 88 -5.97 28.66 1.18
CA LYS A 88 -6.95 29.49 0.44
C LYS A 88 -7.25 28.82 -0.90
N LEU A 89 -8.48 28.34 -1.05
CA LEU A 89 -9.01 27.81 -2.30
C LEU A 89 -8.79 28.83 -3.42
N PRO A 90 -8.42 28.40 -4.64
CA PRO A 90 -8.26 29.33 -5.74
C PRO A 90 -9.58 30.02 -6.06
N SER A 91 -9.52 31.33 -6.32
CA SER A 91 -10.67 32.08 -6.81
C SER A 91 -11.07 31.60 -8.21
N SER A 92 -12.27 31.94 -8.66
CA SER A 92 -12.73 31.64 -10.02
C SER A 92 -11.75 32.17 -11.08
N THR A 93 -11.24 33.40 -10.88
CA THR A 93 -10.23 34.02 -11.75
C THR A 93 -8.92 33.23 -11.80
N GLU A 94 -8.44 32.76 -10.64
CA GLU A 94 -7.22 31.94 -10.60
C GLU A 94 -7.42 30.61 -11.34
N TRP A 95 -8.61 30.00 -11.26
CA TRP A 95 -8.90 28.78 -12.02
C TRP A 95 -8.90 29.00 -13.54
N THR A 96 -9.41 30.15 -14.00
CA THR A 96 -9.33 30.53 -15.41
C THR A 96 -7.88 30.67 -15.86
N GLN A 97 -7.04 31.37 -15.08
CA GLN A 97 -5.62 31.54 -15.39
C GLN A 97 -4.84 30.22 -15.33
N VAL A 98 -5.12 29.36 -14.35
CA VAL A 98 -4.56 28.00 -14.27
C VAL A 98 -4.94 27.20 -15.51
N SER A 99 -6.18 27.30 -15.97
CA SER A 99 -6.65 26.61 -17.17
C SER A 99 -5.94 27.14 -18.42
N LEU A 100 -5.76 28.46 -18.53
CA LEU A 100 -5.02 29.11 -19.61
C LEU A 100 -3.56 28.63 -19.66
N LEU A 101 -2.87 28.60 -18.51
CA LEU A 101 -1.51 28.09 -18.40
C LEU A 101 -1.44 26.63 -18.87
N ARG A 102 -2.33 25.76 -18.39
CA ARG A 102 -2.35 24.33 -18.71
C ARG A 102 -2.58 24.03 -20.19
N GLN A 103 -3.36 24.86 -20.87
CA GLN A 103 -3.64 24.71 -22.31
C GLN A 103 -2.54 25.32 -23.18
N SER A 104 -1.66 26.13 -22.60
CA SER A 104 -0.55 26.75 -23.32
C SER A 104 0.59 25.77 -23.64
N LEU A 105 1.30 26.03 -24.73
CA LEU A 105 2.54 25.30 -25.08
C LEU A 105 3.74 25.68 -24.19
N TYR A 106 3.57 26.68 -23.32
CA TYR A 106 4.62 27.30 -22.53
C TYR A 106 4.66 26.84 -21.07
N PHE A 107 3.66 26.08 -20.62
CA PHE A 107 3.64 25.46 -19.31
C PHE A 107 3.65 23.94 -19.43
N TRP A 108 4.68 23.28 -18.89
CA TRP A 108 4.82 21.82 -18.97
C TRP A 108 4.78 21.21 -17.57
N PRO A 109 3.61 20.73 -17.08
CA PRO A 109 3.44 20.27 -15.71
C PRO A 109 4.47 19.21 -15.29
N GLY A 110 4.69 18.20 -16.15
CA GLY A 110 5.62 17.12 -15.85
C GLY A 110 7.09 17.55 -15.82
N TRP A 111 7.48 18.53 -16.65
CA TRP A 111 8.83 19.09 -16.60
C TRP A 111 9.02 19.98 -15.37
N TYR A 112 8.01 20.79 -15.07
CA TYR A 112 8.01 21.69 -13.92
C TYR A 112 8.16 20.92 -12.60
N LEU A 113 7.41 19.83 -12.41
CA LEU A 113 7.51 19.00 -11.21
C LEU A 113 8.85 18.27 -11.08
N ARG A 114 9.48 17.87 -12.20
CA ARG A 114 10.83 17.26 -12.16
C ARG A 114 11.91 18.26 -11.77
N LYS A 115 11.76 19.53 -12.15
CA LYS A 115 12.69 20.61 -11.79
C LYS A 115 12.47 21.12 -10.36
N ASN A 116 11.24 20.99 -9.84
CA ASN A 116 10.79 21.53 -8.57
C ASN A 116 10.24 20.41 -7.66
N LEU A 117 11.15 19.62 -7.09
CA LEU A 117 10.79 18.44 -6.28
C LEU A 117 10.01 18.81 -5.02
N ASP A 118 10.26 19.99 -4.46
CA ASP A 118 9.52 20.56 -3.33
C ASP A 118 8.03 20.72 -3.64
N VAL A 119 7.69 21.14 -4.86
CA VAL A 119 6.30 21.27 -5.33
C VAL A 119 5.67 19.89 -5.51
N ALA A 120 6.44 18.93 -6.02
CA ALA A 120 6.00 17.56 -6.22
C ALA A 120 5.73 16.83 -4.89
N GLU A 121 6.65 16.96 -3.93
CA GLU A 121 6.53 16.41 -2.57
C GLU A 121 5.37 17.05 -1.79
N ALA A 122 5.14 18.35 -2.00
CA ALA A 122 4.02 19.06 -1.40
C ALA A 122 2.66 18.69 -2.03
N GLY A 123 2.64 18.03 -3.19
CA GLY A 123 1.41 17.66 -3.90
C GLY A 123 0.57 18.87 -4.29
N ILE A 124 1.22 20.00 -4.59
CA ILE A 124 0.57 21.22 -5.05
C ILE A 124 0.36 21.12 -6.56
N GLU A 125 -0.78 21.64 -7.05
CA GLU A 125 -1.03 21.68 -8.50
C GLU A 125 0.02 22.61 -9.14
N PRO A 126 0.78 22.15 -10.16
CA PRO A 126 1.97 22.85 -10.63
C PRO A 126 1.66 24.19 -11.31
N ALA A 127 0.55 24.31 -12.05
CA ALA A 127 0.17 25.57 -12.70
C ALA A 127 -0.31 26.60 -11.66
N LEU A 128 -1.03 26.16 -10.62
CA LEU A 128 -1.43 26.99 -9.48
C LEU A 128 -0.21 27.45 -8.68
N HIS A 129 0.76 26.56 -8.44
CA HIS A 129 2.01 26.93 -7.80
C HIS A 129 2.74 28.00 -8.61
N PHE A 130 2.87 27.78 -9.92
CA PHE A 130 3.51 28.75 -10.79
C PHE A 130 2.77 30.09 -10.81
N LEU A 131 1.44 30.07 -10.86
CA LEU A 131 0.59 31.26 -10.86
C LEU A 131 0.82 32.13 -9.61
N ARG A 132 0.89 31.51 -8.43
CA ARG A 132 0.98 32.23 -7.14
C ARG A 132 2.41 32.56 -6.71
N ASN A 133 3.34 31.63 -6.92
CA ASN A 133 4.66 31.63 -6.30
C ASN A 133 5.78 31.46 -7.33
N GLY A 134 5.64 30.51 -8.25
CA GLY A 134 6.75 30.06 -9.09
C GLY A 134 7.43 31.16 -9.90
N TYR A 135 6.69 32.14 -10.44
CA TYR A 135 7.31 33.25 -11.16
C TYR A 135 8.07 34.23 -10.24
N ARG A 136 7.63 34.37 -8.98
CA ARG A 136 8.30 35.23 -7.97
C ARG A 136 9.55 34.56 -7.42
N GLU A 137 9.61 33.23 -7.50
CA GLU A 137 10.74 32.41 -7.12
C GLU A 137 11.72 32.17 -8.29
N ASP A 138 11.62 32.94 -9.37
CA ASP A 138 12.47 32.82 -10.56
C ASP A 138 12.46 31.41 -11.21
N ARG A 139 11.37 30.66 -11.06
CA ARG A 139 11.24 29.31 -11.65
C ARG A 139 10.70 29.39 -13.05
N ASP A 140 11.33 28.70 -14.00
CA ASP A 140 10.80 28.61 -15.36
C ASP A 140 9.59 27.65 -15.41
N PRO A 141 8.53 27.96 -16.19
CA PRO A 141 7.36 27.10 -16.38
C PRO A 141 7.59 25.96 -17.40
N SER A 142 8.53 26.14 -18.32
CA SER A 142 8.95 25.13 -19.30
C SER A 142 10.33 25.46 -19.89
N PRO A 143 10.97 24.54 -20.64
CA PRO A 143 12.17 24.86 -21.42
C PRO A 143 11.95 25.90 -22.53
N ASN A 144 10.70 26.08 -22.96
CA ASN A 144 10.35 26.99 -24.06
C ASN A 144 10.08 28.41 -23.59
N PHE A 145 9.94 28.62 -22.27
CA PHE A 145 9.67 29.91 -21.69
C PHE A 145 10.67 30.18 -20.57
N VAL A 146 11.65 31.03 -20.85
CA VAL A 146 12.68 31.42 -19.89
C VAL A 146 12.25 32.72 -19.23
N LEU A 147 11.91 32.66 -17.94
CA LEU A 147 11.25 33.75 -17.23
C LEU A 147 12.09 35.02 -17.23
N ARG A 148 13.37 34.90 -16.83
CA ARG A 148 14.31 36.03 -16.80
C ARG A 148 14.51 36.69 -18.17
N ARG A 149 14.39 35.93 -19.26
CA ARG A 149 14.51 36.49 -20.61
C ARG A 149 13.28 37.34 -20.94
N TYR A 150 12.10 36.86 -20.59
CA TYR A 150 10.85 37.57 -20.82
C TYR A 150 10.77 38.87 -20.01
N LEU A 151 11.12 38.81 -18.72
CA LEU A 151 11.13 39.98 -17.83
C LEU A 151 12.11 41.07 -18.26
N ARG A 152 13.31 40.71 -18.77
CA ARG A 152 14.25 41.70 -19.31
C ARG A 152 13.71 42.51 -20.49
N SER A 153 12.79 41.93 -21.26
CA SER A 153 12.14 42.61 -22.39
C SER A 153 10.86 43.34 -21.99
N HIS A 154 10.38 43.12 -20.77
CA HIS A 154 9.15 43.68 -20.21
C HIS A 154 9.44 44.21 -18.80
N SER A 155 10.31 45.22 -18.74
CA SER A 155 10.70 45.85 -17.47
C SER A 155 9.54 46.55 -16.76
N ASP A 156 8.45 46.83 -17.48
CA ASP A 156 7.17 47.30 -16.95
C ASP A 156 6.49 46.28 -16.02
N LEU A 157 6.84 45.00 -16.14
CA LEU A 157 6.38 43.95 -15.25
C LEU A 157 7.25 43.81 -13.98
N GLU A 158 8.40 44.48 -13.92
CA GLU A 158 9.23 44.48 -12.70
C GLU A 158 8.53 45.26 -11.59
N GLY A 159 8.01 44.53 -10.60
CA GLY A 159 7.25 45.09 -9.47
C GLY A 159 5.73 45.04 -9.65
N ALA A 160 5.23 44.73 -10.85
CA ALA A 160 3.82 44.44 -11.07
C ALA A 160 3.47 43.06 -10.46
N SER A 161 2.30 42.94 -9.82
CA SER A 161 1.79 41.66 -9.33
C SER A 161 1.15 40.81 -10.44
N VAL A 162 1.63 40.97 -11.67
CA VAL A 162 1.10 40.30 -12.87
C VAL A 162 1.99 39.10 -13.18
N ASN A 163 1.39 37.93 -13.40
CA ASN A 163 2.15 36.75 -13.78
C ASN A 163 2.69 36.90 -15.21
N PRO A 164 4.02 36.79 -15.44
CA PRO A 164 4.61 37.06 -16.74
C PRO A 164 4.16 36.10 -17.84
N LEU A 165 3.84 34.85 -17.50
CA LEU A 165 3.34 33.90 -18.47
C LEU A 165 1.88 34.18 -18.84
N VAL A 166 1.07 34.63 -17.89
CA VAL A 166 -0.30 35.07 -18.16
C VAL A 166 -0.26 36.29 -19.08
N HIS A 167 0.56 37.28 -18.75
CA HIS A 167 0.77 38.46 -19.60
C HIS A 167 1.18 38.06 -21.02
N ALA A 168 2.17 37.20 -21.18
CA ALA A 168 2.62 36.73 -22.50
C ALA A 168 1.53 36.04 -23.33
N LEU A 169 0.62 35.31 -22.68
CA LEU A 169 -0.49 34.61 -23.33
C LEU A 169 -1.64 35.56 -23.70
N GLU A 170 -1.89 36.58 -22.87
CA GLU A 170 -2.95 37.56 -23.09
C GLU A 170 -2.52 38.67 -24.08
N SER A 171 -1.26 39.11 -24.04
CA SER A 171 -0.72 40.12 -24.96
C SER A 171 -0.32 39.55 -26.32
N GLY A 172 -0.11 38.22 -26.39
CA GLY A 172 0.38 37.55 -27.60
C GLY A 172 1.90 37.66 -27.80
N ASP A 173 2.64 38.25 -26.86
CA ASP A 173 4.11 38.44 -26.93
C ASP A 173 4.91 37.19 -26.52
N ALA A 174 4.28 36.02 -26.55
CA ALA A 174 4.93 34.80 -26.13
C ALA A 174 6.13 34.46 -27.05
N PRO A 175 7.30 34.11 -26.49
CA PRO A 175 8.51 33.86 -27.27
C PRO A 175 8.34 32.64 -28.18
N PRO A 176 8.95 32.59 -29.37
CA PRO A 176 8.74 31.48 -30.30
C PRO A 176 9.13 30.12 -29.69
N VAL A 177 8.20 29.17 -29.74
CA VAL A 177 8.38 27.81 -29.23
C VAL A 177 9.34 27.04 -30.14
N LYS A 178 10.47 26.58 -29.60
CA LYS A 178 11.45 25.76 -30.33
C LYS A 178 10.92 24.34 -30.54
N HIS A 179 10.17 24.12 -31.61
CA HIS A 179 9.82 22.77 -32.05
C HIS A 179 11.02 22.16 -32.79
N LYS A 180 11.55 21.03 -32.31
CA LYS A 180 12.37 20.17 -33.17
C LYS A 180 11.46 19.62 -34.26
N ARG A 181 11.42 20.25 -35.45
CA ARG A 181 10.81 19.62 -36.63
C ARG A 181 11.55 18.30 -36.83
N LYS A 182 10.91 17.16 -36.55
CA LYS A 182 11.40 15.87 -37.04
C LYS A 182 11.43 16.01 -38.57
N LYS A 183 12.62 16.07 -39.17
CA LYS A 183 12.76 15.89 -40.61
C LYS A 183 12.22 14.50 -40.91
N LEU A 184 11.01 14.41 -41.46
CA LEU A 184 10.61 13.22 -42.19
C LEU A 184 11.62 13.11 -43.33
N HIS A 185 12.48 12.11 -43.24
CA HIS A 185 13.26 11.67 -44.40
C HIS A 185 12.24 10.98 -45.29
N SER A 186 11.97 11.60 -46.45
CA SER A 186 11.26 10.96 -47.56
C SER A 186 12.24 10.15 -48.38
#